data_AF-A0A1G0B3A3-F1
#
_entry.id   AF-A0A1G0B3A3-F1
#
_cell.length_a   1.000
_cell.length_b   1.000
_cell.length_c   1.000
_cell.angle_alpha   90.00
_cell.angle_beta   90.00
_cell.angle_gamma   90.00
#
_symmetry.space_group_name_H-M   'P 1'
#
loop_
_entity.id
_entity.type
_entity.pdbx_description
1 polymer ?
#
loop_
_entity_poly.entity_id
_entity_poly.type
_entity_poly.pdbx_seq_one_letter_code
_entity_poly.pdbx_strand_id
1 'polypeptide(L)' 'MDTYKNQSFLKLTFRFASVFLVIVTILKIIISIFKNGGISGMIAEFFSAETWQIFVTTQLVMSLIYGLIMAIYYKFIKK' A
#
# COMPACT_ATOMS: atom_id res chain seq x y z
N MET A 1 24.06 15.17 6.63
CA MET A 1 23.40 14.34 7.67
C MET A 1 22.24 13.61 7.01
N ASP A 2 22.22 12.28 7.07
CA ASP A 2 21.16 11.46 6.51
C ASP A 2 19.79 11.82 7.11
N THR A 3 18.92 12.41 6.30
CA THR A 3 17.57 12.84 6.71
C THR A 3 16.71 11.69 7.24
N TYR A 4 17.06 10.43 6.91
CA TYR A 4 16.34 9.22 7.31
C TYR A 4 16.83 8.63 8.64
N LYS A 5 18.11 8.78 8.98
CA LYS A 5 18.68 8.22 10.23
C LYS A 5 18.16 8.93 11.48
N ASN A 6 17.90 10.23 11.38
CA ASN A 6 17.36 11.03 12.49
C ASN A 6 15.83 10.95 12.64
N GLN A 7 15.12 10.24 11.78
CA GLN A 7 13.67 10.08 11.91
C GLN A 7 13.29 8.83 12.72
N SER A 8 12.16 8.93 13.43
CA SER A 8 11.55 7.78 14.11
C SER A 8 11.27 6.68 13.09
N PHE A 9 11.56 5.44 13.48
CA PHE A 9 11.34 4.26 12.64
C PHE A 9 9.87 4.17 12.20
N LEU A 10 8.95 4.37 13.14
CA LEU A 10 7.51 4.37 12.85
C LEU A 10 7.13 5.44 11.84
N LYS A 11 7.73 6.64 11.92
CA LYS A 11 7.48 7.72 10.95
C LYS A 11 7.93 7.33 9.54
N LEU A 12 9.08 6.66 9.40
CA LEU A 12 9.53 6.10 8.12
C LEU A 12 8.57 5.02 7.61
N THR A 13 8.18 4.09 8.48
CA THR A 13 7.25 2.99 8.15
C THR A 13 5.95 3.53 7.60
N PHE A 14 5.28 4.45 8.32
CA PHE A 14 4.03 5.05 7.87
C PHE A 14 4.18 5.85 6.58
N ARG A 15 5.32 6.54 6.40
CA ARG A 15 5.60 7.27 5.15
C ARG A 15 5.70 6.33 3.95
N PHE A 16 6.47 5.26 4.05
CA PHE A 16 6.60 4.29 2.96
C PHE A 16 5.31 3.48 2.74
N ALA A 17 4.66 3.06 3.83
CA ALA A 17 3.40 2.33 3.77
C ALA A 17 2.29 3.15 3.10
N SER A 18 2.12 4.43 3.48
CA SER A 18 1.07 5.28 2.90
C SER A 18 1.27 5.54 1.41
N VAL A 19 2.51 5.83 0.98
CA VAL A 19 2.81 6.02 -0.44
C VAL A 19 2.54 4.75 -1.24
N PHE A 20 2.99 3.59 -0.75
CA PHE A 20 2.74 2.31 -1.38
C PHE A 20 1.25 1.97 -1.45
N LEU A 21 0.52 2.22 -0.35
CA LEU A 21 -0.91 2.00 -0.26
C LEU A 21 -1.67 2.74 -1.34
N VAL A 22 -1.37 4.04 -1.51
CA VAL A 22 -2.04 4.89 -2.50
C VAL A 22 -1.74 4.41 -3.92
N ILE A 23 -0.46 4.22 -4.24
CA ILE A 23 -0.04 3.84 -5.60
C ILE A 23 -0.63 2.48 -6.00
N VAL A 24 -0.51 1.47 -5.14
CA VAL A 24 -0.98 0.12 -5.46
C VAL A 24 -2.50 0.06 -5.51
N THR A 25 -3.20 0.84 -4.67
CA THR A 25 -4.67 0.94 -4.73
C THR A 25 -5.11 1.50 -6.08
N ILE A 26 -4.51 2.62 -6.52
CA ILE A 26 -4.82 3.23 -7.82
C ILE A 26 -4.55 2.25 -8.96
N LEU A 27 -3.39 1.59 -8.96
CA LEU A 27 -3.05 0.60 -9.98
C LEU A 27 -4.07 -0.55 -10.02
N LYS A 28 -4.46 -1.11 -8.87
CA LYS A 28 -5.46 -2.18 -8.82
C LYS A 28 -6.82 -1.74 -9.37
N ILE A 29 -7.28 -0.54 -9.00
CA ILE A 29 -8.55 0.01 -9.50
C ILE A 29 -8.49 0.16 -11.02
N ILE A 30 -7.43 0.76 -11.56
CA ILE A 30 -7.26 0.94 -13.01
C ILE A 30 -7.25 -0.42 -13.72
N ILE A 31 -6.44 -1.37 -13.25
CA ILE A 31 -6.34 -2.72 -13.84
C ILE A 31 -7.71 -3.41 -13.83
N SER A 32 -8.44 -3.32 -12.71
CA SER A 32 -9.76 -3.95 -12.56
C SER A 32 -10.80 -3.33 -13.48
N ILE A 33 -10.80 -2.01 -13.67
CA ILE A 33 -11.69 -1.32 -14.62
C ILE A 33 -11.47 -1.87 -16.05
N PHE A 34 -10.22 -2.02 -16.48
CA PHE A 34 -9.91 -2.57 -17.80
C PHE A 34 -10.24 -4.06 -17.92
N LYS A 35 -9.99 -4.84 -16.87
CA LYS A 35 -10.19 -6.29 -16.84
C LYS A 35 -11.68 -6.68 -16.78
N ASN A 36 -12.49 -5.94 -16.03
CA ASN A 36 -13.86 -6.33 -15.70
C ASN A 36 -14.92 -5.51 -16.46
N GLY A 37 -14.55 -4.82 -17.54
CA GLY A 37 -15.50 -4.13 -18.41
C GLY A 37 -16.08 -2.84 -17.82
N GLY A 38 -15.31 -2.11 -17.01
CA GLY A 38 -15.66 -0.78 -16.52
C GLY A 38 -15.79 -0.67 -15.01
N ILE A 39 -16.34 0.46 -14.56
CA ILE A 39 -16.46 0.83 -13.14
C ILE A 39 -17.34 -0.17 -12.38
N SER A 40 -18.45 -0.63 -12.97
CA SER A 40 -19.36 -1.59 -12.34
C SER A 40 -18.67 -2.92 -12.03
N GLY A 41 -17.80 -3.40 -12.94
CA GLY A 41 -17.03 -4.64 -12.72
C GLY A 41 -15.97 -4.49 -11.62
N MET A 42 -15.38 -3.31 -11.48
CA MET A 42 -14.45 -3.01 -10.39
C MET A 42 -15.16 -2.93 -9.03
N ILE A 43 -16.35 -2.33 -8.98
CA ILE A 43 -17.18 -2.31 -7.76
C ILE A 43 -17.58 -3.72 -7.34
N ALA A 44 -17.99 -4.57 -8.29
CA ALA A 44 -18.31 -5.97 -8.00
C ALA A 44 -17.09 -6.76 -7.48
N GLU A 45 -15.90 -6.53 -8.04
CA GLU A 45 -14.68 -7.25 -7.63
C GLU A 45 -14.20 -6.81 -6.23
N PHE A 46 -14.13 -5.50 -5.95
CA PHE A 46 -13.47 -5.00 -4.74
C PHE A 46 -14.39 -4.39 -3.69
N PHE A 47 -15.61 -4.00 -4.04
CA PHE A 47 -16.50 -3.24 -3.15
C PHE A 47 -17.85 -3.95 -2.91
N SER A 48 -17.92 -5.25 -3.19
CA SER A 48 -19.06 -6.08 -2.79
C SER A 48 -19.06 -6.32 -1.27
N ALA A 49 -20.20 -6.70 -0.71
CA ALA A 49 -20.36 -6.98 0.72
C ALA A 49 -19.37 -8.03 1.27
N GLU A 50 -18.95 -8.96 0.42
CA GLU A 50 -18.04 -10.06 0.80
C GLU A 50 -16.56 -9.72 0.57
N THR A 51 -16.26 -8.90 -0.44
CA THR A 51 -14.87 -8.68 -0.89
C THR A 51 -14.24 -7.39 -0.36
N TRP A 52 -15.03 -6.39 0.04
CA TRP A 52 -14.50 -5.08 0.45
C TRP A 52 -13.55 -5.17 1.64
N GLN A 53 -13.91 -5.96 2.66
CA GLN A 53 -13.10 -6.09 3.86
C GLN A 53 -11.77 -6.81 3.55
N ILE A 54 -11.82 -7.83 2.68
CA ILE A 54 -10.63 -8.55 2.22
C ILE A 54 -9.72 -7.60 1.45
N PHE A 55 -10.27 -6.83 0.51
CA PHE A 55 -9.51 -5.86 -0.28
C PHE A 55 -8.78 -4.85 0.62
N VAL A 56 -9.50 -4.20 1.54
CA VAL A 56 -8.92 -3.22 2.46
C VAL A 56 -7.88 -3.85 3.37
N THR A 57 -8.17 -5.01 3.96
CA THR A 57 -7.26 -5.70 4.88
C THR A 57 -5.97 -6.13 4.17
N THR A 58 -6.08 -6.77 3.01
CA THR A 58 -4.90 -7.15 2.21
C THR A 58 -4.08 -5.93 1.83
N GLN A 59 -4.72 -4.83 1.43
CA GLN A 59 -4.03 -3.62 1.04
C GLN A 59 -3.29 -2.98 2.23
N LEU A 60 -3.91 -2.93 3.40
CA LEU A 60 -3.29 -2.42 4.63
C LEU A 60 -2.11 -3.29 5.06
N VAL A 61 -2.28 -4.61 5.10
CA VAL A 61 -1.23 -5.55 5.52
C VAL A 61 -0.03 -5.48 4.59
N MET A 62 -0.25 -5.54 3.27
CA MET A 62 0.84 -5.44 2.28
C MET A 62 1.59 -4.11 2.38
N SER A 63 0.85 -3.01 2.57
CA SER A 63 1.44 -1.68 2.69
C SER A 63 2.26 -1.54 3.98
N LEU A 64 1.78 -2.08 5.09
CA LEU A 64 2.52 -2.10 6.35
C LEU A 64 3.80 -2.93 6.24
N ILE A 65 3.73 -4.14 5.66
CA ILE A 65 4.90 -4.98 5.42
C ILE A 65 5.93 -4.25 4.57
N TYR A 66 5.50 -3.65 3.45
CA TYR A 66 6.38 -2.87 2.58
C TYR A 66 7.01 -1.69 3.34
N GLY A 67 6.20 -0.94 4.09
CA GLY A 67 6.67 0.17 4.89
C GLY A 67 7.72 -0.23 5.93
N LEU A 68 7.52 -1.38 6.60
CA LEU A 68 8.45 -1.92 7.58
C LEU A 68 9.79 -2.31 6.92
N ILE A 69 9.74 -3.03 5.79
CA ILE A 69 10.94 -3.42 5.04
C ILE A 69 11.73 -2.19 4.60
N MET A 70 11.05 -1.18 4.05
CA MET A 70 11.69 0.05 3.61
C MET A 70 12.25 0.86 4.78
N ALA A 71 11.54 0.94 5.90
CA ALA A 71 12.04 1.58 7.10
C ALA A 71 13.30 0.89 7.64
N ILE A 72 13.32 -0.45 7.64
CA ILE A 72 14.49 -1.23 8.04
C ILE A 72 15.67 -0.95 7.10
N TYR A 73 15.44 -1.01 5.79
CA TYR A 73 16.48 -0.79 4.80
C TYR A 73 17.11 0.61 4.93
N TYR A 74 16.30 1.67 4.96
CA TYR A 74 16.80 3.05 5.02
C TYR A 74 17.43 3.42 6.36
N LYS A 75 17.01 2.78 7.46
CA LYS A 75 17.51 3.12 8.79
C LYS A 75 18.75 2.31 9.21
N PHE A 76 18.77 1.02 8.88
CA PHE A 76 19.79 0.09 9.40
C PHE A 76 20.77 -0.42 8.34
N ILE A 77 20.34 -0.56 7.08
CA ILE A 77 21.16 -1.18 6.03
C ILE A 77 21.85 -0.12 5.19
N LYS A 78 21.12 0.91 4.77
CA LYS A 78 21.63 1.99 3.93
C LYS A 78 22.62 2.84 4.74
N LYS A 79 23.89 2.75 4.37
CA LYS A 79 24.99 3.52 4.95
C LYS A 79 25.00 4.95 4.47
#